data_AF-A0A544TUV1-F1
#
_entry.id   AF-A0A544TUV1-F1
#
_cell.length_a   1.000
_cell.length_b   1.000
_cell.length_c   1.000
_cell.angle_alpha   90.00
_cell.angle_beta   90.00
_cell.angle_gamma   90.00
#
_symmetry.space_group_name_H-M   'P 1'
#
loop_
_entity.id
_entity.type
_entity.pdbx_description
1 polymer ?
#
loop_
_entity_poly.entity_id
_entity_poly.type
_entity_poly.pdbx_seq_one_letter_code
_entity_poly.pdbx_strand_id
1 'polypeptide(L)'
;MEFPKTEVGKRIRYLRKSQGLTSEELAKLAGISQSMISQIERGQVSPSLETLWKLSHSLQVPVFSFFEMEESNIVKISRAKETKVVKRVRPNVSYELLSPSSGKQMSFFKMVVEPGEDLNAPLMYHVGEECGIMLKGSLRIEVEGEIHIINEGDSVYFDSSLPHRFMNLGEENAVSIWAMTHSF
;
A
#
# COMPACT_ATOMS: atom_id res chain seq x y z
N MET A 1 -20.56 -5.91 13.68
CA MET A 1 -19.51 -4.88 13.64
C MET A 1 -20.21 -3.54 13.85
N GLU A 2 -19.76 -2.72 14.79
CA GLU A 2 -20.40 -1.43 15.12
C GLU A 2 -19.96 -0.35 14.11
N PHE A 3 -20.84 0.59 13.78
CA PHE A 3 -20.53 1.67 12.85
C PHE A 3 -19.54 2.68 13.49
N PRO A 4 -18.39 3.00 12.86
CA PRO A 4 -17.35 3.85 13.43
C PRO A 4 -17.70 5.35 13.32
N LYS A 5 -18.75 5.78 14.05
CA LYS A 5 -19.36 7.11 13.92
C LYS A 5 -18.39 8.27 14.18
N THR A 6 -17.46 8.12 15.10
CA THR A 6 -16.53 9.19 15.49
C THR A 6 -15.50 9.42 14.39
N GLU A 7 -15.01 8.34 13.82
CA GLU A 7 -13.98 8.28 12.79
C GLU A 7 -14.54 8.82 11.48
N VAL A 8 -15.72 8.34 11.09
CA VAL A 8 -16.47 8.84 9.93
C VAL A 8 -16.78 10.33 10.08
N GLY A 9 -17.25 10.76 11.25
CA GLY A 9 -17.50 12.17 11.55
C GLY A 9 -16.26 13.06 11.37
N LYS A 10 -15.11 12.62 11.89
CA LYS A 10 -13.83 13.31 11.72
C LYS A 10 -13.42 13.41 10.24
N ARG A 11 -13.58 12.33 9.47
CA ARG A 11 -13.22 12.30 8.05
C ARG A 11 -14.12 13.21 7.21
N ILE A 12 -15.43 13.22 7.45
CA ILE A 12 -16.37 14.16 6.81
C ILE A 12 -15.98 15.60 7.11
N ARG A 13 -15.66 15.92 8.38
CA ARG A 13 -15.20 17.25 8.78
C ARG A 13 -13.91 17.67 8.07
N TYR A 14 -12.97 16.74 7.92
CA TYR A 14 -11.71 16.97 7.21
C TYR A 14 -11.97 17.31 5.74
N LEU A 15 -12.74 16.50 5.03
CA LEU A 15 -13.07 16.69 3.61
C LEU A 15 -13.84 17.99 3.37
N ARG A 16 -14.76 18.34 4.28
CA ARG A 16 -15.45 19.63 4.22
C ARG A 16 -14.46 20.79 4.32
N LYS A 17 -13.55 20.73 5.29
CA LYS A 17 -12.56 21.79 5.52
C LYS A 17 -11.54 21.91 4.39
N SER A 18 -11.12 20.80 3.77
CA SER A 18 -10.17 20.84 2.64
C SER A 18 -10.76 21.54 1.41
N GLN A 19 -12.10 21.58 1.28
CA GLN A 19 -12.82 22.32 0.25
C GLN A 19 -13.18 23.75 0.68
N GLY A 20 -12.74 24.21 1.86
CA GLY A 20 -13.04 25.55 2.37
C GLY A 20 -14.50 25.78 2.78
N LEU A 21 -15.31 24.71 2.86
CA LEU A 21 -16.74 24.81 3.17
C LEU A 21 -16.98 24.97 4.67
N THR A 22 -17.93 25.83 5.04
CA THR A 22 -18.54 25.88 6.36
C THR A 22 -19.53 24.73 6.55
N SER A 23 -19.88 24.40 7.81
CA SER A 23 -20.90 23.39 8.10
C SER A 23 -22.28 23.78 7.55
N GLU A 24 -22.55 25.08 7.40
CA GLU A 24 -23.79 25.60 6.80
C GLU A 24 -23.81 25.39 5.28
N GLU A 25 -22.71 25.68 4.59
CA GLU A 25 -22.61 25.45 3.14
C GLU A 25 -22.73 23.97 2.79
N LEU A 26 -22.05 23.08 3.54
CA LEU A 26 -22.20 21.64 3.32
C LEU A 26 -23.63 21.15 3.60
N ALA A 27 -24.27 21.67 4.65
CA ALA A 27 -25.67 21.37 4.95
C ALA A 27 -26.59 21.74 3.77
N LYS A 28 -26.39 22.93 3.19
CA LYS A 28 -27.15 23.41 2.03
C LYS A 28 -26.91 22.55 0.79
N LEU A 29 -25.65 22.19 0.50
CA LEU A 29 -25.29 21.34 -0.64
C LEU A 29 -25.88 19.93 -0.52
N ALA A 30 -25.83 19.35 0.68
CA ALA A 30 -26.29 17.99 0.94
C ALA A 30 -27.80 17.89 1.22
N GLY A 31 -28.51 19.02 1.32
CA GLY A 31 -29.94 19.04 1.64
C GLY A 31 -30.26 18.47 3.03
N ILE A 32 -29.39 18.73 4.01
CA ILE A 32 -29.54 18.29 5.40
C ILE A 32 -29.33 19.47 6.36
N SER A 33 -29.78 19.35 7.61
CA SER A 33 -29.66 20.48 8.55
C SER A 33 -28.21 20.69 9.02
N GLN A 34 -27.83 21.95 9.26
CA GLN A 34 -26.53 22.31 9.85
C GLN A 34 -26.30 21.61 11.19
N SER A 35 -27.36 21.46 12.01
CA SER A 35 -27.31 20.72 13.27
C SER A 35 -26.93 19.25 13.05
N MET A 36 -27.52 18.59 12.04
CA MET A 36 -27.21 17.21 11.69
C MET A 36 -25.76 17.05 11.22
N ILE A 37 -25.26 17.94 10.35
CA ILE A 37 -23.83 17.98 9.98
C ILE A 37 -22.96 18.06 11.24
N SER A 38 -23.28 18.98 12.14
CA SER A 38 -22.54 19.25 13.36
C SER A 38 -22.50 18.03 14.30
N GLN A 39 -23.63 17.32 14.44
CA GLN A 39 -23.73 16.10 15.24
C GLN A 39 -22.97 14.94 14.60
N ILE A 40 -23.03 14.78 13.27
CA ILE A 40 -22.28 13.77 12.52
C ILE A 40 -20.78 14.00 12.69
N GLU A 41 -20.29 15.23 12.47
CA GLU A 41 -18.87 15.58 12.54
C GLU A 41 -18.26 15.37 13.93
N ARG A 42 -19.08 15.41 14.99
CA ARG A 42 -18.68 15.12 16.38
C ARG A 42 -18.86 13.66 16.79
N GLY A 43 -19.37 12.79 15.90
CA GLY A 43 -19.67 11.39 16.23
C GLY A 43 -20.83 11.20 17.21
N GLN A 44 -21.71 12.19 17.33
CA GLN A 44 -22.85 12.14 18.25
C GLN A 44 -24.01 11.30 17.69
N VAL A 45 -24.16 11.27 16.37
CA VAL A 45 -25.18 10.50 15.66
C VAL A 45 -24.54 9.68 14.55
N SER A 46 -25.10 8.50 14.29
CA SER A 46 -24.73 7.69 13.13
C SER A 46 -25.56 8.15 11.93
N PRO A 47 -24.95 8.65 10.83
CA PRO A 47 -25.68 8.98 9.61
C PRO A 47 -26.29 7.73 8.97
N SER A 48 -27.42 7.88 8.30
CA SER A 48 -27.97 6.82 7.44
C SER A 48 -27.13 6.67 6.16
N LEU A 49 -27.31 5.56 5.45
CA LEU A 49 -26.68 5.36 4.14
C LEU A 49 -27.06 6.47 3.15
N GLU A 50 -28.31 6.93 3.17
CA GLU A 50 -28.79 8.04 2.35
C GLU A 50 -28.06 9.35 2.69
N THR A 51 -27.86 9.64 3.97
CA THR A 51 -27.10 10.82 4.42
C THR A 51 -25.65 10.75 3.97
N LEU A 52 -25.00 9.59 4.11
CA LEU A 52 -23.64 9.39 3.60
C LEU A 52 -23.59 9.59 2.09
N TRP A 53 -24.57 9.08 1.34
CA TRP A 53 -24.63 9.24 -0.11
C TRP A 53 -24.75 10.71 -0.52
N LYS A 54 -25.65 11.47 0.11
CA LYS A 54 -25.81 12.93 -0.10
C LYS A 54 -24.53 13.71 0.21
N LEU A 55 -23.88 13.39 1.32
CA LEU A 55 -22.61 14.01 1.70
C LEU A 55 -21.50 13.71 0.70
N SER A 56 -21.40 12.46 0.23
CA SER A 56 -20.38 12.04 -0.73
C SER A 56 -20.52 12.78 -2.06
N HIS A 57 -21.75 12.97 -2.55
CA HIS A 57 -22.03 13.73 -3.76
C HIS A 57 -21.71 15.21 -3.59
N SER A 58 -22.06 15.78 -2.44
CA SER A 58 -21.82 17.20 -2.13
C SER A 58 -20.32 17.50 -2.01
N LEU A 59 -19.55 16.56 -1.46
CA LEU A 59 -18.10 16.64 -1.33
C LEU A 59 -17.36 16.09 -2.55
N GLN A 60 -18.06 15.59 -3.58
CA GLN A 60 -17.47 15.01 -4.79
C GLN A 60 -16.41 13.94 -4.49
N VAL A 61 -16.67 13.08 -3.51
CA VAL A 61 -15.81 11.94 -3.16
C VAL A 61 -16.62 10.65 -3.17
N PRO A 62 -16.00 9.49 -3.41
CA PRO A 62 -16.66 8.21 -3.16
C PRO A 62 -17.09 8.05 -1.68
N VAL A 63 -18.21 7.37 -1.43
CA VAL A 63 -18.70 7.12 -0.05
C VAL A 63 -17.66 6.41 0.82
N PHE A 64 -16.85 5.52 0.25
CA PHE A 64 -15.82 4.78 0.98
C PHE A 64 -14.74 5.71 1.57
N SER A 65 -14.54 6.90 0.99
CA SER A 65 -13.55 7.87 1.48
C SER A 65 -13.88 8.42 2.87
N PHE A 66 -15.11 8.25 3.36
CA PHE A 66 -15.47 8.56 4.75
C PHE A 66 -14.96 7.54 5.76
N PHE A 67 -14.63 6.34 5.29
CA PHE A 67 -14.11 5.24 6.10
C PHE A 67 -12.58 5.09 5.96
N GLU A 68 -11.98 5.85 5.04
CA GLU A 68 -10.53 6.00 4.98
C GLU A 68 -10.04 6.75 6.21
N MET A 69 -9.45 6.00 7.13
CA MET A 69 -8.61 6.59 8.15
C MET A 69 -7.29 7.00 7.51
N GLU A 70 -7.01 8.30 7.48
CA GLU A 70 -5.62 8.71 7.62
C GLU A 70 -5.20 8.27 9.02
N GLU A 71 -4.57 7.09 9.10
CA GLU A 71 -3.84 6.73 10.31
C GLU A 71 -2.89 7.88 10.62
N SER A 72 -3.13 8.57 11.74
CA SER A 72 -2.39 9.74 12.21
C SER A 72 -0.91 9.45 12.52
N ASN A 73 -0.46 8.22 12.30
CA ASN A 73 0.93 7.84 12.43
C ASN A 73 1.62 8.15 11.11
N ILE A 74 2.18 9.36 11.03
CA ILE A 74 3.13 9.77 9.98
C ILE A 74 4.25 8.72 9.83
N VAL A 75 4.61 8.05 10.93
CA VAL A 75 5.59 6.96 10.96
C VAL A 75 4.92 5.68 11.49
N LYS A 76 4.86 4.65 10.65
CA LYS A 76 4.53 3.28 11.07
C LYS A 76 5.82 2.47 11.21
N ILE A 77 5.94 1.69 12.28
CA ILE A 77 7.13 0.85 12.53
C ILE A 77 6.70 -0.61 12.51
N SER A 78 7.32 -1.42 11.64
CA SER A 78 7.24 -2.88 11.73
C SER A 78 8.41 -3.40 12.56
N ARG A 79 8.12 -4.16 13.62
CA ARG A 79 9.16 -4.67 14.53
C ARG A 79 9.61 -6.06 14.08
N ALA A 80 10.91 -6.33 14.20
CA ALA A 80 11.49 -7.61 13.80
C ALA A 80 10.89 -8.84 14.53
N LYS A 81 10.35 -8.65 15.74
CA LYS A 81 9.73 -9.72 16.54
C LYS A 81 8.23 -9.93 16.25
N GLU A 82 7.62 -9.10 15.41
CA GLU A 82 6.24 -9.27 14.99
C GLU A 82 6.14 -10.38 13.94
N THR A 83 5.01 -11.09 13.92
CA THR A 83 4.73 -12.08 12.87
C THR A 83 4.62 -11.36 11.54
N LYS A 84 5.53 -11.65 10.62
CA LYS A 84 5.52 -11.08 9.28
C LYS A 84 4.81 -12.00 8.31
N VAL A 85 4.15 -11.39 7.33
CA VAL A 85 3.56 -12.12 6.22
C VAL A 85 4.68 -12.64 5.34
N VAL A 86 4.85 -13.96 5.33
CA VAL A 86 5.73 -14.66 4.40
C VAL A 86 4.87 -15.27 3.30
N LYS A 87 5.04 -14.82 2.07
CA LYS A 87 4.37 -15.37 0.90
C LYS A 87 5.38 -16.15 0.07
N ARG A 88 5.12 -17.44 -0.14
CA ARG A 88 5.84 -18.23 -1.13
C ARG A 88 5.24 -17.93 -2.51
N VAL A 89 5.95 -17.16 -3.33
CA VAL A 89 5.49 -16.73 -4.66
C VAL A 89 5.82 -17.76 -5.73
N ARG A 90 6.86 -18.56 -5.50
CA ARG A 90 7.26 -19.75 -6.27
C ARG A 90 7.80 -20.82 -5.34
N PRO A 91 7.92 -22.09 -5.76
CA PRO A 91 8.48 -23.14 -4.91
C PRO A 91 9.79 -22.76 -4.20
N ASN A 92 10.70 -22.10 -4.91
CA ASN A 92 12.02 -21.67 -4.43
C ASN A 92 12.11 -20.16 -4.11
N VAL A 93 11.01 -19.39 -4.15
CA VAL A 93 11.04 -17.94 -3.91
C VAL A 93 10.03 -17.56 -2.83
N SER A 94 10.52 -16.89 -1.78
CA SER A 94 9.69 -16.39 -0.69
C SER A 94 9.94 -14.91 -0.42
N TYR A 95 8.85 -14.18 -0.19
CA TYR A 95 8.86 -12.76 0.15
C TYR A 95 8.34 -12.60 1.58
N GLU A 96 9.11 -11.92 2.42
CA GLU A 96 8.70 -11.49 3.76
C GLU A 96 8.48 -9.99 3.75
N LEU A 97 7.25 -9.53 3.96
CA LEU A 97 6.94 -8.10 4.01
C LEU A 97 7.60 -7.45 5.24
N LEU A 98 8.41 -6.41 5.01
CA LEU A 98 9.14 -5.66 6.04
C LEU A 98 8.50 -4.30 6.33
N SER A 99 7.87 -3.68 5.33
CA SER A 99 7.11 -2.44 5.52
C SER A 99 5.77 -2.73 6.19
N PRO A 100 5.27 -1.82 7.04
CA PRO A 100 3.89 -1.89 7.52
C PRO A 100 2.90 -1.88 6.36
N SER A 101 1.85 -2.71 6.44
CA SER A 101 0.70 -2.63 5.53
C SER A 101 0.00 -1.29 5.72
N SER A 102 0.37 -0.31 4.90
CA SER A 102 -0.02 1.08 5.09
C SER A 102 -0.92 1.63 4.00
N GLY A 103 -1.18 0.83 2.95
CA GLY A 103 -1.90 1.30 1.76
C GLY A 103 -1.17 2.46 1.07
N LYS A 104 0.13 2.60 1.29
CA LYS A 104 0.99 3.60 0.65
C LYS A 104 1.71 2.99 -0.54
N GLN A 105 2.19 3.87 -1.42
CA GLN A 105 2.75 3.52 -2.71
C GLN A 105 3.96 2.58 -2.60
N MET A 106 4.81 2.79 -1.60
CA MET A 106 6.06 2.06 -1.40
C MET A 106 5.89 0.88 -0.43
N SER A 107 6.40 -0.28 -0.82
CA SER A 107 6.55 -1.46 0.05
C SER A 107 7.99 -1.94 0.10
N PHE A 108 8.40 -2.50 1.24
CA PHE A 108 9.74 -3.06 1.47
C PHE A 108 9.59 -4.52 1.88
N PHE A 109 10.37 -5.43 1.29
CA PHE A 109 10.32 -6.85 1.62
C PHE A 109 11.71 -7.49 1.55
N LYS A 110 11.87 -8.59 2.29
CA LYS A 110 13.03 -9.48 2.16
C LYS A 110 12.66 -10.57 1.17
N MET A 111 13.50 -10.74 0.16
CA MET A 111 13.41 -11.84 -0.80
C MET A 111 14.43 -12.91 -0.42
N VAL A 112 13.99 -14.16 -0.45
CA VAL A 112 14.87 -15.33 -0.40
C VAL A 112 14.60 -16.17 -1.64
N VAL A 113 15.64 -16.38 -2.44
CA VAL A 113 15.65 -17.27 -3.60
C VAL A 113 16.55 -18.46 -3.28
N GLU A 114 15.95 -19.63 -3.11
CA GLU A 114 16.67 -20.89 -2.89
C GLU A 114 17.40 -21.31 -4.19
N PRO A 115 18.53 -22.02 -4.08
CA PRO A 115 19.27 -22.54 -5.23
C PRO A 115 18.38 -23.23 -6.27
N GLY A 116 18.69 -22.98 -7.54
CA GLY A 116 18.04 -23.65 -8.66
C GLY A 116 17.59 -22.68 -9.75
N GLU A 117 17.67 -23.15 -10.98
CA GLU A 117 17.20 -22.43 -12.15
C GLU A 117 15.81 -22.93 -12.53
N ASP A 118 14.83 -22.03 -12.53
CA ASP A 118 13.52 -22.28 -13.14
C ASP A 118 13.43 -21.43 -14.41
N LEU A 119 13.91 -21.97 -15.53
CA LEU A 119 13.89 -21.30 -16.83
C LEU A 119 12.46 -21.05 -17.34
N ASN A 120 11.48 -21.79 -16.84
CA ASN A 120 10.07 -21.66 -17.19
C ASN A 120 9.33 -20.69 -16.27
N ALA A 121 10.02 -20.12 -15.29
CA ALA A 121 9.39 -19.21 -14.37
C ALA A 121 8.92 -17.95 -15.12
N PRO A 122 7.64 -17.57 -14.99
CA PRO A 122 7.07 -16.47 -15.78
C PRO A 122 7.78 -15.13 -15.54
N LEU A 123 7.78 -14.24 -16.52
CA LEU A 123 8.23 -12.87 -16.28
C LEU A 123 7.20 -12.14 -15.41
N MET A 124 7.71 -11.33 -14.48
CA MET A 124 6.93 -10.40 -13.67
C MET A 124 6.98 -9.02 -14.31
N TYR A 125 5.91 -8.24 -14.15
CA TYR A 125 5.86 -6.84 -14.56
C TYR A 125 4.75 -6.16 -13.77
N HIS A 126 5.00 -4.94 -13.30
CA HIS A 126 4.01 -4.11 -12.66
C HIS A 126 4.39 -2.64 -12.78
N VAL A 127 3.40 -1.75 -12.84
CA VAL A 127 3.66 -0.32 -12.93
C VAL A 127 4.30 0.16 -11.63
N GLY A 128 5.47 0.81 -11.74
CA GLY A 128 6.24 1.31 -10.61
C GLY A 128 7.73 1.29 -10.86
N GLU A 129 8.48 1.44 -9.78
CA GLU A 129 9.93 1.40 -9.73
C GLU A 129 10.32 0.34 -8.71
N GLU A 130 11.41 -0.39 -8.98
CA GLU A 130 11.94 -1.38 -8.06
C GLU A 130 13.44 -1.17 -7.86
N CYS A 131 13.88 -1.24 -6.60
CA CYS A 131 15.30 -1.29 -6.27
C CYS A 131 15.56 -2.33 -5.20
N GLY A 132 16.75 -2.90 -5.23
CA GLY A 132 17.15 -3.95 -4.30
C GLY A 132 18.62 -3.90 -3.94
N ILE A 133 18.95 -4.51 -2.80
CA ILE A 133 20.32 -4.72 -2.35
C ILE A 133 20.50 -6.17 -1.91
N MET A 134 21.62 -6.77 -2.32
CA MET A 134 21.99 -8.12 -1.91
C MET A 134 22.65 -8.12 -0.54
N LEU A 135 22.12 -8.95 0.36
CA LEU A 135 22.67 -9.17 1.70
C LEU A 135 23.52 -10.43 1.79
N LYS A 136 23.16 -11.48 1.05
CA LYS A 136 23.88 -12.76 1.02
C LYS A 136 23.72 -13.45 -0.33
N GLY A 137 24.80 -14.06 -0.83
CA GLY A 137 24.82 -14.84 -2.07
C GLY A 137 24.86 -13.97 -3.33
N SER A 138 24.41 -14.54 -4.44
CA SER A 138 24.37 -13.88 -5.75
C SER A 138 23.01 -14.12 -6.41
N LEU A 139 22.52 -13.12 -7.13
CA LEU A 139 21.23 -13.18 -7.82
C LEU A 139 21.40 -12.80 -9.28
N ARG A 140 20.91 -13.66 -10.17
CA ARG A 140 20.76 -13.34 -11.58
C ARG A 140 19.43 -12.63 -11.77
N ILE A 141 19.48 -11.45 -12.36
CA ILE A 141 18.34 -10.64 -12.71
C ILE A 141 18.25 -10.59 -14.22
N GLU A 142 17.09 -10.91 -14.75
CA GLU A 142 16.77 -10.66 -16.14
C GLU A 142 15.75 -9.53 -16.20
N VAL A 143 16.03 -8.48 -16.96
CA VAL A 143 15.13 -7.33 -17.18
C VAL A 143 15.15 -7.00 -18.67
N GLU A 144 13.99 -6.96 -19.33
CA GLU A 144 13.89 -6.69 -20.78
C GLU A 144 14.78 -7.61 -21.64
N GLY A 145 15.02 -8.85 -21.17
CA GLY A 145 15.89 -9.84 -21.82
C GLY A 145 17.40 -9.65 -21.59
N GLU A 146 17.82 -8.57 -20.92
CA GLU A 146 19.20 -8.39 -20.48
C GLU A 146 19.45 -9.10 -19.16
N ILE A 147 20.62 -9.74 -19.04
CA ILE A 147 21.00 -10.53 -17.87
C ILE A 147 22.08 -9.79 -17.08
N HIS A 148 21.81 -9.58 -15.80
CA HIS A 148 22.73 -9.00 -14.84
C HIS A 148 22.92 -9.96 -13.66
N ILE A 149 24.09 -9.90 -13.05
CA ILE A 149 24.40 -10.64 -11.81
C ILE A 149 24.72 -9.61 -10.75
N ILE A 150 24.03 -9.69 -9.62
CA ILE A 150 24.31 -8.87 -8.44
C ILE A 150 24.81 -9.75 -7.30
N ASN A 151 25.90 -9.34 -6.66
CA ASN A 151 26.55 -10.05 -5.56
C ASN A 151 26.33 -9.32 -4.24
N GLU A 152 26.79 -9.91 -3.13
CA GLU A 152 26.70 -9.29 -1.80
C GLU A 152 27.21 -7.84 -1.81
N GLY A 153 26.37 -6.92 -1.33
CA GLY A 153 26.65 -5.48 -1.29
C GLY A 153 26.26 -4.72 -2.57
N ASP A 154 26.04 -5.39 -3.69
CA ASP A 154 25.54 -4.75 -4.92
C ASP A 154 24.08 -4.33 -4.76
N SER A 155 23.74 -3.20 -5.39
CA SER A 155 22.38 -2.69 -5.48
C SER A 155 21.95 -2.49 -6.93
N VAL A 156 20.66 -2.66 -7.20
CA VAL A 156 20.07 -2.47 -8.52
C VAL A 156 18.84 -1.58 -8.42
N TYR A 157 18.55 -0.85 -9.50
CA TYR A 157 17.32 -0.11 -9.72
C TYR A 157 16.86 -0.36 -11.15
N PHE A 158 15.57 -0.54 -11.37
CA PHE A 158 14.97 -0.60 -12.70
C PHE A 158 13.48 -0.20 -12.69
N ASP A 159 12.97 0.14 -13.87
CA ASP A 159 11.54 0.35 -14.09
C ASP A 159 10.83 -1.02 -14.05
N SER A 160 9.96 -1.23 -13.06
CA SER A 160 9.33 -2.54 -12.84
C SER A 160 8.25 -2.88 -13.88
N SER A 161 7.91 -1.94 -14.77
CA SER A 161 7.04 -2.20 -15.91
C SER A 161 7.73 -3.04 -16.99
N LEU A 162 9.07 -3.06 -17.00
CA LEU A 162 9.85 -3.95 -17.85
C LEU A 162 9.70 -5.40 -17.34
N PRO A 163 9.47 -6.38 -18.23
CA PRO A 163 9.41 -7.79 -17.86
C PRO A 163 10.70 -8.24 -17.17
N HIS A 164 10.58 -8.77 -15.96
CA HIS A 164 11.74 -9.15 -15.15
C HIS A 164 11.56 -10.46 -14.39
N ARG A 165 12.67 -11.10 -14.03
CA ARG A 165 12.68 -12.27 -13.13
C ARG A 165 13.99 -12.39 -12.36
N PHE A 166 13.89 -13.06 -11.21
CA PHE A 166 15.02 -13.33 -10.31
C PHE A 166 15.31 -14.84 -10.28
N MET A 167 16.59 -15.19 -10.35
CA MET A 167 17.06 -16.57 -10.34
C MET A 167 18.31 -16.67 -9.45
N ASN A 168 18.44 -17.80 -8.76
CA ASN A 168 19.63 -18.10 -7.98
C ASN A 168 20.38 -19.27 -8.64
N LEU A 169 21.50 -18.96 -9.29
CA LEU A 169 22.36 -19.94 -9.94
C LEU A 169 23.46 -20.50 -9.01
N GLY A 170 23.52 -20.04 -7.76
CA GLY A 170 24.47 -20.50 -6.76
C GLY A 170 23.98 -21.72 -5.98
N GLU A 171 24.81 -22.16 -5.02
CA GLU A 171 24.53 -23.33 -4.16
C GLU A 171 23.95 -22.94 -2.78
N GLU A 172 23.97 -21.65 -2.44
CA GLU A 172 23.40 -21.13 -1.19
C GLU A 172 22.21 -20.21 -1.46
N ASN A 173 21.35 -20.03 -0.47
CA ASN A 173 20.23 -19.08 -0.56
C ASN A 173 20.72 -17.66 -0.85
N ALA A 174 20.16 -17.05 -1.89
CA ALA A 174 20.30 -15.63 -2.18
C ALA A 174 19.31 -14.84 -1.31
N VAL A 175 19.80 -13.89 -0.52
CA VAL A 175 19.00 -13.05 0.39
C VAL A 175 19.19 -11.60 0.01
N SER A 176 18.08 -10.91 -0.24
CA SER A 176 18.07 -9.50 -0.63
C SER A 176 16.92 -8.74 0.01
N ILE A 177 17.05 -7.42 0.01
CA ILE A 177 16.00 -6.49 0.43
C ILE A 177 15.59 -5.68 -0.78
N TRP A 178 14.28 -5.53 -0.96
CA TRP A 178 13.69 -4.88 -2.12
C TRP A 178 12.69 -3.83 -1.69
N ALA A 179 12.70 -2.72 -2.41
CA ALA A 179 11.72 -1.64 -2.35
C ALA A 179 11.00 -1.60 -3.70
N MET A 180 9.67 -1.55 -3.67
CA MET A 180 8.88 -1.37 -4.89
C MET A 180 7.76 -0.36 -4.67
N THR A 181 7.49 0.42 -5.71
CA THR A 181 6.27 1.22 -5.81
C THR A 181 5.21 0.47 -6.60
N HIS A 182 3.95 0.60 -6.21
CA HIS A 182 2.80 0.17 -7.00
C HIS A 182 2.01 1.39 -7.46
N SER A 183 1.57 1.42 -8.72
CA SER A 183 0.52 2.37 -9.12
C SER A 183 -0.82 1.96 -8.52
N PHE A 184 -1.50 2.93 -7.92
CA PHE A 184 -2.90 2.80 -7.48
C PHE A 184 -3.85 2.77 -8.67
#